data_AF-A0A7C4ERP7-F1
#
_entry.id   AF-A0A7C4ERP7-F1
#
_cell.length_a   1.000
_cell.length_b   1.000
_cell.length_c   1.000
_cell.angle_alpha   90.00
_cell.angle_beta   90.00
_cell.angle_gamma   90.00
#
_symmetry.space_group_name_H-M   'P 1'
#
loop_
_entity.id
_entity.type
_entity.pdbx_description
1 polymer ?
#
loop_
_entity_poly.entity_id
_entity_poly.type
_entity_poly.pdbx_seq_one_letter_code
_entity_poly.pdbx_strand_id
1 'polypeptide(L)'
;MKHSRAGVMAALLGLYAVAGCLSPSIPHQRRDDDALLFQEAQKALDARDYGDAIEKFNLFLEQFPKSPKYSWALQRLGESFEGLLAVEWQRRIERGEPRDLVTRDFLQRYGKYNVWVERDGALWYDKSHYRIIVEKFPDSPIADEAQYRMITLSDEAAQNPKALAGDVAQLEAVLEKYPTTSLRSEILYHIARRCRILYEIYQFSPYPQVRNASTAEQYRTKAIYAYKLCLKSPEHSVFAQKAWEELTALEAGKRSSLFE
;
A
#
# COMPACT_ATOMS: atom_id res chain seq x y z
N MET A 1 10.95 -12.83 -99.11
CA MET A 1 11.44 -14.19 -99.42
C MET A 1 12.91 -14.34 -99.02
N LYS A 2 13.16 -14.96 -97.86
CA LYS A 2 14.22 -15.97 -97.64
C LYS A 2 14.12 -16.45 -96.19
N HIS A 3 14.03 -17.77 -96.07
CA HIS A 3 14.03 -18.60 -94.86
C HIS A 3 15.29 -18.33 -94.00
N SER A 4 15.42 -18.72 -92.72
CA SER A 4 14.99 -19.96 -92.07
C SER A 4 15.32 -19.90 -90.57
N ARG A 5 14.44 -20.50 -89.73
CA ARG A 5 14.64 -21.45 -88.60
C ARG A 5 16.01 -21.46 -87.89
N ALA A 6 16.16 -21.76 -86.61
CA ALA A 6 15.33 -22.16 -85.47
C ALA A 6 16.33 -22.35 -84.30
N GLY A 7 15.87 -22.37 -83.05
CA GLY A 7 16.49 -23.25 -82.06
C GLY A 7 16.82 -22.67 -80.68
N VAL A 8 16.02 -23.13 -79.71
CA VAL A 8 16.43 -23.65 -78.39
C VAL A 8 16.66 -22.66 -77.24
N MET A 9 15.76 -22.81 -76.26
CA MET A 9 15.85 -22.61 -74.81
C MET A 9 17.20 -22.27 -74.17
N ALA A 10 17.18 -21.31 -73.24
CA ALA A 10 17.71 -21.51 -71.89
C ALA A 10 17.10 -20.50 -70.91
N ALA A 11 16.60 -21.02 -69.80
CA ALA A 11 16.11 -20.28 -68.65
C ALA A 11 17.26 -19.55 -67.94
N LEU A 12 17.02 -18.33 -67.46
CA LEU A 12 17.82 -17.72 -66.41
C LEU A 12 16.90 -17.06 -65.37
N LEU A 13 16.91 -17.70 -64.21
CA LEU A 13 16.33 -17.29 -62.94
C LEU A 13 16.99 -16.00 -62.42
N GLY A 14 16.16 -15.17 -61.77
CA GLY A 14 16.50 -14.61 -60.46
C GLY A 14 17.10 -13.21 -60.44
N LEU A 15 16.27 -12.22 -60.05
CA LEU A 15 16.51 -11.34 -58.90
C LEU A 15 15.39 -10.31 -58.79
N TYR A 16 14.28 -10.69 -58.16
CA TYR A 16 13.37 -9.72 -57.53
C TYR A 16 13.75 -9.61 -56.06
N ALA A 17 14.58 -8.61 -55.74
CA ALA A 17 14.72 -8.14 -54.38
C ALA A 17 13.48 -7.28 -54.06
N VAL A 18 12.43 -7.93 -53.56
CA VAL A 18 11.35 -7.21 -52.89
C VAL A 18 11.88 -6.78 -51.53
N ALA A 19 12.12 -5.48 -51.41
CA ALA A 19 12.30 -4.80 -50.14
C ALA A 19 11.02 -5.00 -49.31
N GLY A 20 11.00 -6.08 -48.52
CA GLY A 20 9.97 -6.34 -47.52
C GLY A 20 10.20 -5.47 -46.31
N CYS A 21 9.33 -4.49 -46.11
CA CYS A 21 9.26 -3.64 -44.94
C CYS A 21 9.28 -4.46 -43.65
N LEU A 22 10.32 -4.27 -42.83
CA LEU A 22 10.31 -4.61 -41.41
C LEU A 22 9.34 -3.66 -40.69
N SER A 23 8.06 -4.03 -40.63
CA SER A 23 7.11 -3.41 -39.72
C SER A 23 7.36 -3.95 -38.31
N PRO A 24 7.63 -3.12 -37.29
CA PRO A 24 7.75 -3.60 -35.92
C PRO A 24 6.35 -3.93 -35.38
N SER A 25 5.97 -5.20 -35.36
CA SER A 25 4.73 -5.73 -34.77
C SER A 25 4.73 -5.74 -33.22
N ILE A 26 5.55 -4.91 -32.57
CA ILE A 26 5.90 -5.01 -31.15
C ILE A 26 4.95 -4.31 -30.13
N PRO A 27 3.92 -3.48 -30.46
CA PRO A 27 3.10 -2.85 -29.40
C PRO A 27 1.98 -3.71 -28.78
N HIS A 28 1.34 -4.60 -29.56
CA HIS A 28 0.09 -5.23 -29.12
C HIS A 28 0.32 -6.49 -28.27
N GLN A 29 1.15 -7.41 -28.76
CA GLN A 29 1.43 -8.68 -28.09
C GLN A 29 2.02 -8.48 -26.69
N ARG A 30 2.97 -7.56 -26.54
CA ARG A 30 3.60 -7.26 -25.23
C ARG A 30 2.66 -6.59 -24.23
N ARG A 31 1.63 -5.86 -24.69
CA ARG A 31 0.58 -5.29 -23.83
C ARG A 31 -0.39 -6.36 -23.33
N ASP A 32 -0.74 -7.30 -24.20
CA ASP A 32 -1.63 -8.39 -23.82
C ASP A 32 -0.93 -9.34 -22.83
N ASP A 33 0.38 -9.55 -22.98
CA ASP A 33 1.21 -10.31 -22.04
C ASP A 33 1.32 -9.63 -20.65
N ASP A 34 1.42 -8.30 -20.60
CA ASP A 34 1.44 -7.56 -19.32
C ASP A 34 0.12 -7.71 -18.55
N ALA A 35 -1.00 -7.66 -19.28
CA ALA A 35 -2.32 -7.72 -18.67
C ALA A 35 -2.57 -9.11 -18.07
N LEU A 36 -2.17 -10.15 -18.80
CA LEU A 36 -2.29 -11.53 -18.36
C LEU A 36 -1.46 -11.79 -17.10
N LEU A 37 -0.16 -11.46 -17.10
CA LEU A 37 0.69 -11.73 -15.94
C LEU A 37 0.25 -10.93 -14.71
N PHE A 38 -0.16 -9.67 -14.89
CA PHE A 38 -0.71 -8.88 -13.78
C PHE A 38 -1.98 -9.51 -13.22
N GLN A 39 -2.89 -9.99 -14.07
CA GLN A 39 -4.13 -10.63 -13.65
C GLN A 39 -3.87 -11.94 -12.91
N GLU A 40 -2.90 -12.74 -13.35
CA GLU A 40 -2.49 -13.96 -12.67
C GLU A 40 -1.90 -13.67 -11.28
N ALA A 41 -1.02 -12.67 -11.19
CA ALA A 41 -0.47 -12.21 -9.92
C ALA A 41 -1.58 -11.71 -8.96
N GLN A 42 -2.55 -10.95 -9.50
CA GLN A 42 -3.71 -10.49 -8.73
C GLN A 42 -4.57 -11.65 -8.24
N LYS A 43 -4.82 -12.67 -9.06
CA LYS A 43 -5.57 -13.87 -8.63
C LYS A 43 -4.88 -14.60 -7.47
N ALA A 44 -3.55 -14.71 -7.50
CA ALA A 44 -2.79 -15.31 -6.40
C ALA A 44 -2.95 -14.49 -5.11
N LEU A 45 -2.86 -13.16 -5.21
CA LEU A 45 -3.07 -12.25 -4.08
C LEU A 45 -4.50 -12.34 -3.51
N ASP A 46 -5.51 -12.37 -4.39
CA ASP A 46 -6.92 -12.50 -4.00
C ASP A 46 -7.19 -13.85 -3.29
N ALA A 47 -6.49 -14.91 -3.73
CA ALA A 47 -6.49 -16.22 -3.08
C ALA A 47 -5.68 -16.26 -1.78
N ARG A 48 -4.99 -15.16 -1.41
CA ARG A 48 -4.05 -15.06 -0.28
C ARG A 48 -2.86 -16.01 -0.39
N ASP A 49 -2.54 -16.46 -1.60
CA ASP A 49 -1.28 -17.12 -1.88
C ASP A 49 -0.19 -16.07 -2.06
N TYR A 50 0.27 -15.52 -0.93
CA TYR A 50 1.21 -14.41 -0.93
C TYR A 50 2.56 -14.78 -1.54
N GLY A 51 3.00 -16.04 -1.39
CA GLY A 51 4.25 -16.51 -1.99
C GLY A 51 4.20 -16.46 -3.51
N ASP A 52 3.15 -17.05 -4.09
CA ASP A 52 2.94 -17.04 -5.54
C ASP A 52 2.70 -15.63 -6.10
N ALA A 53 1.94 -14.81 -5.37
CA ALA A 53 1.73 -13.40 -5.74
C ALA A 53 3.05 -12.62 -5.79
N ILE A 54 3.93 -12.79 -4.78
CA ILE A 54 5.25 -12.15 -4.74
C ILE A 54 6.09 -12.56 -5.95
N GLU A 55 6.13 -13.84 -6.29
CA GLU A 55 6.90 -14.33 -7.44
C GLU A 55 6.39 -13.75 -8.77
N LYS A 56 5.07 -13.77 -8.99
CA LYS A 56 4.46 -13.24 -10.21
C LYS A 56 4.57 -11.71 -10.33
N PHE A 57 4.40 -10.96 -9.24
CA PHE A 57 4.59 -9.50 -9.28
C PHE A 57 6.05 -9.11 -9.50
N ASN A 58 7.02 -9.83 -8.91
CA ASN A 58 8.43 -9.59 -9.22
C ASN A 58 8.73 -9.84 -10.71
N LEU A 59 8.22 -10.94 -11.27
CA LEU A 59 8.35 -11.23 -12.70
C LEU A 59 7.72 -10.14 -13.56
N PHE A 60 6.55 -9.63 -13.17
CA PHE A 60 5.88 -8.53 -13.87
C PHE A 60 6.74 -7.26 -13.88
N LEU A 61 7.30 -6.87 -12.72
CA LEU A 61 8.14 -5.68 -12.60
C LEU A 61 9.44 -5.80 -13.41
N GLU A 62 9.99 -7.01 -13.56
CA GLU A 62 11.16 -7.28 -14.37
C GLU A 62 10.87 -7.23 -15.87
N GLN A 63 9.80 -7.90 -16.33
CA GLN A 63 9.49 -8.03 -17.75
C GLN A 63 8.82 -6.79 -18.36
N PHE A 64 8.07 -6.05 -17.54
CA PHE A 64 7.23 -4.93 -17.96
C PHE A 64 7.51 -3.62 -17.19
N PRO A 65 8.78 -3.14 -17.12
CA PRO A 65 9.15 -1.94 -16.35
C PRO A 65 8.56 -0.63 -16.90
N LYS A 66 7.92 -0.66 -18.07
CA LYS A 66 7.25 0.49 -18.72
C LYS A 66 5.73 0.33 -18.76
N SER A 67 5.17 -0.70 -18.13
CA SER A 67 3.73 -0.91 -18.13
C SER A 67 3.02 0.22 -17.35
N PRO A 68 1.83 0.68 -17.79
CA PRO A 68 1.01 1.57 -16.98
C PRO A 68 0.57 0.94 -15.64
N LYS A 69 0.66 -0.39 -15.50
CA LYS A 69 0.36 -1.10 -14.24
C LYS A 69 1.58 -1.24 -13.31
N TYR A 70 2.73 -0.65 -13.64
CA TYR A 70 3.96 -0.83 -12.86
C TYR A 70 3.82 -0.37 -11.40
N SER A 71 3.26 0.82 -11.18
CA SER A 71 3.04 1.34 -9.84
C SER A 71 1.98 0.55 -9.06
N TRP A 72 0.97 0.03 -9.75
CA TRP A 72 0.01 -0.93 -9.18
C TRP A 72 0.68 -2.24 -8.78
N ALA A 73 1.58 -2.78 -9.60
CA ALA A 73 2.30 -4.02 -9.27
C ALA A 73 3.22 -3.83 -8.06
N LEU A 74 3.87 -2.66 -7.92
CA LEU A 74 4.63 -2.31 -6.71
C LEU A 74 3.73 -2.29 -5.46
N GLN A 75 2.54 -1.70 -5.58
CA GLN A 75 1.57 -1.63 -4.50
C GLN A 75 1.14 -3.05 -4.08
N ARG A 76 0.73 -3.88 -5.04
CA ARG A 76 0.31 -5.27 -4.78
C ARG A 76 1.44 -6.14 -4.25
N LEU A 77 2.67 -5.90 -4.67
CA LEU A 77 3.84 -6.60 -4.12
C LEU A 77 4.07 -6.22 -2.65
N GLY A 78 3.95 -4.93 -2.30
CA GLY A 78 3.96 -4.47 -0.91
C GLY A 78 2.88 -5.14 -0.06
N GLU A 79 1.65 -5.17 -0.54
CA GLU A 79 0.52 -5.82 0.14
C GLU A 79 0.74 -7.34 0.30
N SER A 80 1.38 -7.96 -0.68
CA SER A 80 1.72 -9.38 -0.61
C SER A 80 2.77 -9.66 0.48
N PHE A 81 3.79 -8.81 0.64
CA PHE A 81 4.75 -8.94 1.74
C PHE A 81 4.11 -8.70 3.12
N GLU A 82 3.21 -7.72 3.23
CA GLU A 82 2.45 -7.49 4.47
C GLU A 82 1.56 -8.70 4.81
N GLY A 83 0.88 -9.26 3.82
CA GLY A 83 0.06 -10.46 3.97
C GLY A 83 0.87 -11.70 4.36
N LEU A 84 2.02 -11.90 3.73
CA LEU A 84 2.94 -12.99 4.05
C LEU A 84 3.42 -12.88 5.51
N LEU A 85 3.88 -11.70 5.92
CA LEU A 85 4.31 -11.45 7.30
C LEU A 85 3.17 -11.68 8.31
N ALA A 86 1.96 -11.25 7.97
CA ALA A 86 0.80 -11.45 8.84
C ALA A 86 0.48 -12.93 9.04
N VAL A 87 0.51 -13.74 7.99
CA VAL A 87 0.17 -15.18 8.06
C VAL A 87 1.29 -16.01 8.66
N GLU A 88 2.50 -15.87 8.15
CA GLU A 88 3.62 -16.76 8.45
C GLU A 88 4.40 -16.34 9.70
N TRP A 89 4.19 -15.12 10.21
CA TRP A 89 4.85 -14.63 11.42
C TRP A 89 3.85 -14.20 12.50
N GLN A 90 3.04 -13.18 12.25
CA GLN A 90 2.18 -12.57 13.28
C GLN A 90 1.15 -13.56 13.86
N ARG A 91 0.35 -14.19 13.00
CA ARG A 91 -0.73 -15.09 13.43
C ARG A 91 -0.24 -16.36 14.13
N ARG A 92 0.95 -16.86 13.79
CA ARG A 92 1.55 -18.01 14.47
C ARG A 92 1.90 -17.67 15.91
N ILE A 93 2.49 -16.50 16.14
CA ILE A 93 2.79 -15.98 17.48
C ILE A 93 1.49 -15.76 18.28
N GLU A 94 0.47 -15.16 17.66
CA GLU A 94 -0.85 -14.95 18.29
C GLU A 94 -1.52 -16.27 18.71
N ARG A 95 -1.26 -17.36 17.99
CA ARG A 95 -1.73 -18.72 18.33
C ARG A 95 -0.90 -19.40 19.42
N GLY A 96 0.14 -18.74 19.93
CA GLY A 96 0.96 -19.21 21.04
C GLY A 96 2.25 -19.92 20.61
N GLU A 97 2.63 -19.90 19.33
CA GLU A 97 3.93 -20.43 18.92
C GLU A 97 5.08 -19.53 19.45
N PRO A 98 6.21 -20.12 19.90
CA PRO A 98 7.33 -19.32 20.41
C PRO A 98 7.89 -18.37 19.35
N ARG A 99 7.97 -17.09 19.69
CA ARG A 99 8.41 -16.03 18.78
C ARG A 99 9.75 -16.33 18.10
N ASP A 100 10.76 -16.72 18.86
CA ASP A 100 12.11 -16.96 18.32
C ASP A 100 12.14 -18.10 17.28
N LEU A 101 11.28 -19.11 17.46
CA LEU A 101 11.12 -20.20 16.52
C LEU A 101 10.45 -19.70 15.23
N VAL A 102 9.32 -18.99 15.37
CA VAL A 102 8.58 -18.45 14.22
C VAL A 102 9.45 -17.47 13.42
N THR A 103 10.17 -16.57 14.07
CA THR A 103 11.09 -15.63 13.41
C THR A 103 12.18 -16.35 12.62
N ARG A 104 12.81 -17.37 13.23
CA ARG A 104 13.86 -18.17 12.58
C ARG A 104 13.33 -18.91 11.35
N ASP A 105 12.20 -19.58 11.48
CA ASP A 105 11.53 -20.31 10.39
C ASP A 105 11.18 -19.36 9.24
N PHE A 106 10.61 -18.20 9.57
CA PHE A 106 10.22 -17.19 8.60
C PHE A 106 11.43 -16.67 7.83
N LEU A 107 12.49 -16.24 8.52
CA LEU A 107 13.69 -15.70 7.90
C LEU A 107 14.45 -16.76 7.09
N GLN A 108 14.42 -18.04 7.51
CA GLN A 108 15.00 -19.13 6.72
C GLN A 108 14.31 -19.30 5.36
N ARG A 109 12.98 -19.17 5.31
CA ARG A 109 12.19 -19.35 4.07
C ARG A 109 12.13 -18.09 3.21
N TYR A 110 11.95 -16.94 3.83
CA TYR A 110 11.58 -15.70 3.17
C TYR A 110 12.67 -14.63 3.28
N GLY A 111 13.76 -14.87 4.02
CA GLY A 111 14.88 -13.93 4.16
C GLY A 111 15.50 -13.50 2.84
N LYS A 112 15.43 -14.37 1.81
CA LYS A 112 15.91 -14.09 0.44
C LYS A 112 15.34 -12.82 -0.19
N TYR A 113 14.18 -12.35 0.26
CA TYR A 113 13.55 -11.14 -0.30
C TYR A 113 14.23 -9.84 0.15
N ASN A 114 15.04 -9.85 1.23
CA ASN A 114 15.78 -8.68 1.73
C ASN A 114 14.91 -7.43 2.01
N VAL A 115 13.65 -7.62 2.41
CA VAL A 115 12.69 -6.55 2.76
C VAL A 115 12.24 -6.61 4.21
N TRP A 116 12.93 -7.40 5.03
CA TRP A 116 12.54 -7.64 6.42
C TRP A 116 13.45 -6.88 7.37
N VAL A 117 12.86 -6.20 8.35
CA VAL A 117 13.56 -5.45 9.39
C VAL A 117 13.18 -6.05 10.74
N GLU A 118 14.19 -6.45 11.49
CA GLU A 118 14.02 -6.84 12.88
C GLU A 118 14.24 -5.62 13.78
N ARG A 119 13.25 -5.31 14.63
CA ARG A 119 13.34 -4.22 15.61
C ARG A 119 12.56 -4.57 16.86
N ASP A 120 13.17 -4.35 18.02
CA ASP A 120 12.56 -4.59 19.34
C ASP A 120 12.02 -6.03 19.48
N GLY A 121 12.73 -6.99 18.87
CA GLY A 121 12.33 -8.40 18.83
C GLY A 121 11.05 -8.65 18.03
N ALA A 122 10.65 -7.75 17.12
CA ALA A 122 9.54 -7.94 16.18
C ALA A 122 10.05 -7.85 14.74
N LEU A 123 9.34 -8.51 13.82
CA LEU A 123 9.67 -8.52 12.40
C LEU A 123 8.71 -7.62 11.61
N TRP A 124 9.27 -6.82 10.70
CA TRP A 124 8.55 -5.82 9.92
C TRP A 124 8.91 -5.91 8.45
N TYR A 125 7.95 -5.59 7.57
CA TYR A 125 8.24 -5.25 6.19
C TYR A 125 8.80 -3.82 6.11
N ASP A 126 9.89 -3.61 5.37
CA ASP A 126 10.63 -2.34 5.26
C ASP A 126 9.91 -1.25 4.46
N LYS A 127 8.77 -1.58 3.83
CA LYS A 127 7.93 -0.69 3.02
C LYS A 127 8.63 -0.10 1.79
N SER A 128 9.72 -0.74 1.33
CA SER A 128 10.53 -0.28 0.18
C SER A 128 9.72 -0.07 -1.10
N HIS A 129 8.74 -0.93 -1.41
CA HIS A 129 7.95 -0.81 -2.62
C HIS A 129 7.00 0.40 -2.60
N TYR A 130 6.41 0.70 -1.44
CA TYR A 130 5.62 1.92 -1.27
C TYR A 130 6.48 3.18 -1.39
N ARG A 131 7.72 3.12 -0.86
CA ARG A 131 8.69 4.21 -1.01
C ARG A 131 9.02 4.48 -2.48
N ILE A 132 9.22 3.44 -3.28
CA ILE A 132 9.45 3.58 -4.73
C ILE A 132 8.28 4.31 -5.41
N ILE A 133 7.04 3.97 -5.05
CA ILE A 133 5.85 4.64 -5.58
C ILE A 133 5.89 6.14 -5.26
N VAL A 134 6.06 6.49 -4.00
CA VAL A 134 5.99 7.89 -3.54
C VAL A 134 7.13 8.73 -4.13
N GLU A 135 8.33 8.17 -4.26
CA GLU A 135 9.51 8.88 -4.73
C GLU A 135 9.60 8.98 -6.25
N LYS A 136 9.25 7.89 -6.98
CA LYS A 136 9.44 7.82 -8.44
C LYS A 136 8.15 8.02 -9.23
N PHE A 137 7.00 7.81 -8.61
CA PHE A 137 5.69 7.93 -9.24
C PHE A 137 4.72 8.76 -8.38
N PRO A 138 5.10 9.99 -7.95
CA PRO A 138 4.30 10.79 -7.02
C PRO A 138 2.90 11.16 -7.53
N ASP A 139 2.72 11.22 -8.86
CA ASP A 139 1.46 11.51 -9.55
C ASP A 139 0.65 10.23 -9.88
N SER A 140 1.14 9.06 -9.47
CA SER A 140 0.42 7.79 -9.66
C SER A 140 -0.91 7.83 -8.90
N PRO A 141 -2.00 7.25 -9.45
CA PRO A 141 -3.31 7.21 -8.79
C PRO A 141 -3.35 6.40 -7.48
N ILE A 142 -2.23 5.81 -7.08
CA ILE A 142 -2.05 5.05 -5.82
C ILE A 142 -0.96 5.63 -4.91
N ALA A 143 -0.38 6.78 -5.27
CA ALA A 143 0.70 7.37 -4.48
C ALA A 143 0.22 7.83 -3.10
N ASP A 144 -1.05 8.21 -3.00
CA ASP A 144 -1.73 8.53 -1.75
C ASP A 144 -1.82 7.31 -0.82
N GLU A 145 -2.27 6.17 -1.34
CA GLU A 145 -2.35 4.91 -0.60
C GLU A 145 -0.97 4.41 -0.20
N ALA A 146 0.02 4.46 -1.10
CA ALA A 146 1.39 4.09 -0.78
C ALA A 146 1.97 4.97 0.34
N GLN A 147 1.74 6.29 0.29
CA GLN A 147 2.21 7.19 1.34
C GLN A 147 1.51 6.92 2.68
N TYR A 148 0.20 6.65 2.67
CA TYR A 148 -0.53 6.26 3.87
C TYR A 148 0.01 4.96 4.46
N ARG A 149 0.22 3.91 3.65
CA ARG A 149 0.74 2.61 4.11
C ARG A 149 2.15 2.70 4.67
N MET A 150 2.94 3.69 4.26
CA MET A 150 4.25 3.95 4.86
C MET A 150 4.18 4.38 6.33
N ILE A 151 3.07 5.00 6.76
CA ILE A 151 2.88 5.43 8.14
C ILE A 151 2.78 4.19 9.05
N THR A 152 3.61 4.16 10.09
CA THR A 152 3.48 3.20 11.19
C THR A 152 2.89 3.94 12.36
N LEU A 153 1.59 3.73 12.59
CA LEU A 153 0.89 4.35 13.70
C LEU A 153 1.39 3.78 15.03
N SER A 154 1.56 4.66 16.01
CA SER A 154 1.95 4.31 17.36
C SER A 154 0.89 3.46 18.06
N ASP A 155 1.34 2.62 19.00
CA ASP A 155 0.45 1.89 19.90
C ASP A 155 -0.24 2.89 20.84
N GLU A 156 -1.57 2.90 20.78
CA GLU A 156 -2.40 3.79 21.57
C GLU A 156 -2.40 3.41 23.06
N ALA A 157 -2.23 2.12 23.38
CA ALA A 157 -2.17 1.65 24.76
C ALA A 157 -0.92 2.17 25.49
N ALA A 158 0.15 2.48 24.75
CA ALA A 158 1.34 3.12 25.31
C ALA A 158 1.09 4.57 25.75
N GLN A 159 -0.02 5.20 25.32
CA GLN A 159 -0.44 6.56 25.68
C GLN A 159 0.69 7.60 25.60
N ASN A 160 1.60 7.47 24.62
CA ASN A 160 2.74 8.38 24.46
C ASN A 160 2.31 9.63 23.67
N PRO A 161 2.22 10.82 24.30
CA PRO A 161 1.68 12.01 23.63
C PRO A 161 2.52 12.44 22.42
N LYS A 162 3.84 12.30 22.51
CA LYS A 162 4.76 12.69 21.43
C LYS A 162 4.57 11.79 20.21
N ALA A 163 4.40 10.49 20.42
CA ALA A 163 4.18 9.53 19.34
C ALA A 163 2.81 9.76 18.68
N LEU A 164 1.74 9.92 19.47
CA LEU A 164 0.39 10.19 18.98
C LEU A 164 0.31 11.52 18.21
N ALA A 165 0.99 12.56 18.68
CA ALA A 165 1.07 13.84 17.96
C ALA A 165 1.83 13.69 16.63
N GLY A 166 2.89 12.86 16.61
CA GLY A 166 3.63 12.51 15.39
C GLY A 166 2.79 11.72 14.38
N ASP A 167 1.92 10.81 14.84
CA ASP A 167 0.95 10.11 13.98
C ASP A 167 0.00 11.12 13.31
N VAL A 168 -0.57 12.03 14.10
CA VAL A 168 -1.49 13.07 13.60
C VAL A 168 -0.81 13.91 12.53
N ALA A 169 0.42 14.38 12.76
CA ALA A 169 1.15 15.20 11.79
C ALA A 169 1.42 14.46 10.47
N GLN A 170 1.79 13.18 10.53
CA GLN A 170 2.01 12.37 9.33
C GLN A 170 0.72 12.14 8.54
N LEU A 171 -0.37 11.84 9.24
CA LEU A 171 -1.69 11.64 8.62
C LEU A 171 -2.22 12.94 7.97
N GLU A 172 -2.03 14.08 8.63
CA GLU A 172 -2.37 15.39 8.07
C GLU A 172 -1.56 15.71 6.81
N ALA A 173 -0.27 15.39 6.79
CA ALA A 173 0.57 15.58 5.61
C ALA A 173 0.09 14.75 4.40
N VAL A 174 -0.52 13.57 4.61
CA VAL A 174 -1.15 12.81 3.54
C VAL A 174 -2.37 13.55 3.00
N LEU A 175 -3.25 14.07 3.86
CA LEU A 175 -4.44 14.82 3.42
C LEU A 175 -4.10 16.17 2.78
N GLU A 176 -3.00 16.80 3.19
CA GLU A 176 -2.51 18.04 2.58
C GLU A 176 -2.00 17.78 1.17
N LYS A 177 -1.21 16.72 0.99
CA LYS A 177 -0.65 16.35 -0.32
C LYS A 177 -1.70 15.72 -1.26
N TYR A 178 -2.63 14.94 -0.71
CA TYR A 178 -3.65 14.20 -1.45
C TYR A 178 -5.06 14.51 -0.94
N PRO A 179 -5.59 15.73 -1.18
CA PRO A 179 -6.84 16.19 -0.59
C PRO A 179 -8.07 15.37 -1.02
N THR A 180 -8.02 14.77 -2.20
CA THR A 180 -9.09 13.94 -2.80
C THR A 180 -8.84 12.44 -2.69
N THR A 181 -7.96 12.00 -1.79
CA THR A 181 -7.69 10.57 -1.56
C THR A 181 -8.96 9.79 -1.20
N SER A 182 -9.08 8.56 -1.71
CA SER A 182 -10.15 7.62 -1.36
C SER A 182 -10.09 7.20 0.12
N LEU A 183 -8.91 7.30 0.74
CA LEU A 183 -8.65 6.95 2.15
C LEU A 183 -9.04 8.05 3.12
N ARG A 184 -9.65 9.15 2.64
CA ARG A 184 -9.89 10.35 3.44
C ARG A 184 -10.66 10.05 4.73
N SER A 185 -11.71 9.22 4.66
CA SER A 185 -12.50 8.84 5.84
C SER A 185 -11.66 8.08 6.88
N GLU A 186 -10.85 7.12 6.42
CA GLU A 186 -9.98 6.33 7.28
C GLU A 186 -8.93 7.21 7.96
N ILE A 187 -8.23 8.05 7.19
CA ILE A 187 -7.21 8.95 7.70
C ILE A 187 -7.81 9.94 8.71
N LEU A 188 -8.98 10.53 8.41
CA LEU A 188 -9.67 11.44 9.31
C LEU A 188 -10.12 10.74 10.60
N TYR A 189 -10.61 9.50 10.52
CA TYR A 189 -10.93 8.70 11.69
C TYR A 189 -9.70 8.46 12.57
N HIS A 190 -8.57 8.09 11.96
CA HIS A 190 -7.32 7.91 12.71
C HIS A 190 -6.85 9.22 13.36
N ILE A 191 -6.85 10.35 12.64
CA ILE A 191 -6.56 11.67 13.22
C ILE A 191 -7.46 11.94 14.43
N ALA A 192 -8.77 11.77 14.26
CA ALA A 192 -9.75 12.05 15.31
C ALA A 192 -9.52 11.18 16.55
N ARG A 193 -9.25 9.89 16.36
CA ARG A 193 -8.97 8.94 17.45
C ARG A 193 -7.70 9.28 18.21
N ARG A 194 -6.59 9.61 17.52
CA ARG A 194 -5.35 10.04 18.19
C ARG A 194 -5.55 11.36 18.93
N CYS A 195 -6.26 12.31 18.35
CA CYS A 195 -6.60 13.56 19.03
C CYS A 195 -7.50 13.33 20.26
N ARG A 196 -8.45 12.40 20.22
CA ARG A 196 -9.26 12.04 21.40
C ARG A 196 -8.39 11.48 22.52
N ILE A 197 -7.46 10.58 22.20
CA ILE A 197 -6.53 10.02 23.21
C ILE A 197 -5.66 11.13 23.79
N LEU A 198 -5.11 12.03 22.95
CA LEU A 198 -4.35 13.18 23.41
C LEU A 198 -5.17 14.07 24.34
N TYR A 199 -6.43 14.37 23.99
CA TYR A 199 -7.36 15.07 24.88
C TYR A 199 -7.48 14.36 26.23
N GLU A 200 -7.72 13.05 26.24
CA GLU A 200 -7.91 12.28 27.47
C GLU A 200 -6.62 12.23 28.33
N ILE A 201 -5.45 12.12 27.71
CA ILE A 201 -4.15 12.22 28.39
C ILE A 201 -4.01 13.59 29.08
N TYR A 202 -4.16 14.67 28.31
CA TYR A 202 -3.95 16.04 28.85
C TYR A 202 -5.03 16.46 29.85
N GLN A 203 -6.23 15.86 29.79
CA GLN A 203 -7.32 16.17 30.71
C GLN A 203 -7.29 15.32 31.98
N PHE A 204 -7.04 14.01 31.85
CA PHE A 204 -7.35 13.04 32.90
C PHE A 204 -6.14 12.25 33.41
N SER A 205 -4.93 12.47 32.88
CA SER A 205 -3.73 11.72 33.31
C SER A 205 -3.60 11.66 34.84
N PRO A 206 -3.24 10.52 35.44
CA PRO A 206 -3.00 10.44 36.87
C PRO A 206 -1.80 11.30 37.32
N TYR A 207 -0.95 11.72 36.38
CA TYR A 207 0.24 12.53 36.60
C TYR A 207 -0.07 14.03 36.41
N PRO A 208 -0.14 14.85 37.47
CA PRO A 208 -0.57 16.24 37.36
C PRO A 208 0.30 17.10 36.43
N GLN A 209 1.59 16.78 36.31
CA GLN A 209 2.53 17.47 35.42
C GLN A 209 2.25 17.22 33.92
N VAL A 210 1.49 16.17 33.58
CA VAL A 210 1.05 15.90 32.21
C VAL A 210 -0.22 16.68 31.89
N ARG A 211 -1.04 17.02 32.91
CA ARG A 211 -2.32 17.68 32.68
C ARG A 211 -2.13 19.10 32.15
N ASN A 212 -2.88 19.44 31.11
CA ASN A 212 -2.90 20.77 30.53
C ASN A 212 -4.26 21.05 29.91
N ALA A 213 -5.08 21.88 30.55
CA ALA A 213 -6.45 22.16 30.12
C ALA A 213 -6.52 22.82 28.73
N SER A 214 -5.58 23.72 28.42
CA SER A 214 -5.54 24.40 27.12
C SER A 214 -5.23 23.41 25.99
N THR A 215 -4.20 22.59 26.17
CA THR A 215 -3.83 21.54 25.20
C THR A 215 -4.91 20.47 25.09
N ALA A 216 -5.54 20.08 26.21
CA ALA A 216 -6.67 19.16 26.20
C ALA A 216 -7.81 19.69 25.33
N GLU A 217 -8.21 20.95 25.51
CA GLU A 217 -9.30 21.54 24.74
C GLU A 217 -8.96 21.68 23.25
N GLN A 218 -7.72 22.01 22.90
CA GLN A 218 -7.26 22.04 21.51
C GLN A 218 -7.43 20.67 20.85
N TYR A 219 -6.99 19.59 21.51
CA TYR A 219 -7.14 18.24 20.98
C TYR A 219 -8.58 17.76 20.97
N ARG A 220 -9.40 18.16 21.96
CA ARG A 220 -10.84 17.87 21.97
C ARG A 220 -11.53 18.49 20.75
N THR A 221 -11.26 19.77 20.49
CA THR A 221 -11.81 20.49 19.34
C THR A 221 -11.36 19.84 18.03
N LYS A 222 -10.07 19.49 17.91
CA LYS A 222 -9.52 18.83 16.72
C LYS A 222 -10.12 17.45 16.50
N ALA A 223 -10.31 16.66 17.55
CA ALA A 223 -10.96 15.35 17.48
C ALA A 223 -12.40 15.45 16.97
N ILE A 224 -13.20 16.36 17.56
CA ILE A 224 -14.58 16.61 17.14
C ILE A 224 -14.64 17.05 15.68
N TYR A 225 -13.77 17.98 15.27
CA TYR A 225 -13.72 18.46 13.89
C TYR A 225 -13.38 17.33 12.91
N ALA A 226 -12.35 16.53 13.19
CA ALA A 226 -11.94 15.42 12.34
C ALA A 226 -13.02 14.33 12.25
N TYR A 227 -13.69 13.97 13.35
CA TYR A 227 -14.84 13.06 13.29
C TYR A 227 -15.96 13.63 12.42
N LYS A 228 -16.32 14.91 12.59
CA LYS A 228 -17.35 15.57 11.75
C LYS A 228 -16.98 15.59 10.28
N LEU A 229 -15.69 15.75 9.93
CA LEU A 229 -15.24 15.63 8.54
C LEU A 229 -15.33 14.19 8.04
N CYS A 230 -14.96 13.19 8.87
CA CYS A 230 -15.07 11.77 8.52
C CYS A 230 -16.53 11.39 8.18
N LEU A 231 -17.50 11.95 8.90
CA LEU A 231 -18.94 11.73 8.64
C LEU A 231 -19.46 12.38 7.35
N LYS A 232 -18.74 13.35 6.79
CA LYS A 232 -19.11 14.04 5.55
C LYS A 232 -18.58 13.34 4.30
N SER A 233 -17.72 12.35 4.45
CA SER A 233 -17.23 11.59 3.31
C SER A 233 -18.38 10.83 2.64
N PRO A 234 -18.45 10.81 1.30
CA PRO A 234 -19.50 10.10 0.57
C PRO A 234 -19.41 8.59 0.86
N GLU A 235 -20.58 8.00 1.15
CA GLU A 235 -20.84 6.62 1.54
C GLU A 235 -20.56 6.22 3.00
N HIS A 236 -21.38 5.25 3.48
CA HIS A 236 -21.31 4.59 4.77
C HIS A 236 -20.02 3.77 4.91
N SER A 237 -18.85 4.43 4.93
CA SER A 237 -17.60 3.76 5.27
C SER A 237 -17.69 3.22 6.70
N VAL A 238 -17.07 2.08 6.96
CA VAL A 238 -16.95 1.52 8.32
C VAL A 238 -16.36 2.55 9.29
N PHE A 239 -15.50 3.44 8.79
CA PHE A 239 -14.92 4.55 9.55
C PHE A 239 -15.91 5.67 9.87
N ALA A 240 -16.88 5.96 9.00
CA ALA A 240 -17.95 6.90 9.31
C ALA A 240 -18.84 6.37 10.45
N GLN A 241 -19.18 5.08 10.45
CA GLN A 241 -19.90 4.48 11.57
C GLN A 241 -19.10 4.57 12.89
N LYS A 242 -17.83 4.14 12.87
CA LYS A 242 -16.95 4.26 14.05
C LYS A 242 -16.81 5.71 14.52
N ALA A 243 -16.65 6.65 13.59
CA ALA A 243 -16.57 8.08 13.89
C ALA A 243 -17.85 8.59 14.56
N TRP A 244 -19.02 8.13 14.13
CA TRP A 244 -20.30 8.53 14.73
C TRP A 244 -20.41 8.02 16.18
N GLU A 245 -20.09 6.75 16.41
CA GLU A 245 -20.11 6.12 17.74
C GLU A 245 -19.16 6.85 18.71
N GLU A 246 -17.91 7.06 18.29
CA GLU A 246 -16.87 7.71 19.09
C GLU A 246 -17.12 9.20 19.29
N LEU A 247 -17.68 9.91 18.31
CA LEU A 247 -18.07 11.31 18.45
C LEU A 247 -19.21 11.46 19.45
N THR A 248 -20.24 10.62 19.34
CA THR A 248 -21.39 10.63 20.25
C THR A 248 -20.96 10.36 21.69
N ALA A 249 -20.05 9.40 21.89
CA ALA A 249 -19.47 9.13 23.20
C ALA A 249 -18.69 10.34 23.75
N LEU A 250 -17.83 10.96 22.93
CA LEU A 250 -17.03 12.13 23.32
C LEU A 250 -17.90 13.34 23.66
N GLU A 251 -18.95 13.61 22.89
CA GLU A 251 -19.90 14.70 23.13
C GLU A 251 -20.74 14.45 24.40
N ALA A 252 -21.05 13.18 24.70
CA ALA A 252 -21.68 12.78 25.97
C ALA A 252 -20.71 12.77 27.18
N GLY A 253 -19.44 13.12 26.98
CA GLY A 253 -18.43 13.14 28.04
C GLY A 253 -17.96 11.75 28.50
N LYS A 254 -18.24 10.71 27.73
CA LYS A 254 -17.74 9.35 28.00
C LYS A 254 -16.25 9.27 27.67
N ARG A 255 -15.49 8.61 28.54
CA ARG A 255 -14.06 8.32 28.32
C ARG A 255 -13.92 7.16 27.36
N SER A 256 -12.79 7.07 26.67
CA SER A 256 -12.45 5.86 25.93
C SER A 256 -12.08 4.74 26.90
N SER A 257 -12.18 3.49 26.46
CA SER A 257 -11.82 2.32 27.27
C SER A 257 -10.36 2.31 27.73
N LEU A 258 -9.50 3.16 27.17
CA LEU A 258 -8.12 3.36 27.61
C LEU A 258 -8.01 4.15 28.94
N PHE A 259 -9.11 4.80 29.36
CA PHE A 259 -9.19 5.69 30.53
C PHE A 259 -10.41 5.41 31.42
N GLU A 260 -11.13 4.31 31.16
CA GLU A 260 -12.13 3.71 32.07
C GLU A 260 -11.43 2.99 33.22
#